data_AF-A0A0S8AIL8-F1
#
_entry.id   AF-A0A0S8AIL8-F1
#
_cell.length_a   1.000
_cell.length_b   1.000
_cell.length_c   1.000
_cell.angle_alpha   90.00
_cell.angle_beta   90.00
_cell.angle_gamma   90.00
#
_symmetry.space_group_name_H-M   'P 1'
#
loop_
_entity.id
_entity.type
_entity.pdbx_description
1 polymer ?
#
loop_
_entity_poly.entity_id
_entity_poly.type
_entity_poly.pdbx_seq_one_letter_code
_entity_poly.pdbx_strand_id
1 'polypeptide(L)'
;MAGRGCLLLVLLTFTVGCQPKVYLMPTPAALQTGKHDPFAVNPDQDQTNRVIVAYATNRKGVGSDDDRKYVTLFDRNLRLGAAQVRIGSEKDNWIDIYGLSTVNKRKGDIALELEVTKELAELDSDNPIDELSPEAGLFFEKLNQALDGTLDKDLIIYVHGANNNFYRASAQAAQLHHFTGRNSVVLFYSWPSAASLLRYAVDVNNARRTVPVFARLLEILGRYSTARNIDILAYSAGAQVLSPALALLRKNHAGENLEELKQQLRLGEIYFAAPDVDFRVFLENLATYIDLPNHVTLALNPDDSVLKFAARHHKVSRAGRPDPDELNAEETRWVIDASRKMPLDILWITSETIPDMSRGSHSFWYSHPWVSTDVLVLFLFQARPAERGLAEYEGEKGGRVWYFPEDYPEQSSRAIDRLKEKNKAIK
;
A
#
# COMPACT_ATOMS: atom_id res chain seq x y z
N MET A 1 10.34 49.33 36.80
CA MET A 1 10.55 48.41 35.67
C MET A 1 10.41 46.99 36.19
N ALA A 2 9.29 46.34 35.93
CA ALA A 2 9.05 44.94 36.30
C ALA A 2 8.44 44.26 35.06
N GLY A 3 9.25 43.46 34.36
CA GLY A 3 8.83 42.72 33.17
C GLY A 3 8.05 41.48 33.56
N ARG A 4 6.77 41.43 33.18
CA ARG A 4 5.95 40.21 33.21
C ARG A 4 6.31 39.35 32.00
N GLY A 5 6.95 38.21 32.24
CA GLY A 5 7.12 37.16 31.24
C GLY A 5 5.78 36.50 30.93
N CYS A 6 5.33 36.62 29.69
CA CYS A 6 4.14 35.95 29.18
C CYS A 6 4.51 34.52 28.79
N LEU A 7 4.18 33.54 29.64
CA LEU A 7 4.34 32.12 29.34
C LEU A 7 3.21 31.73 28.38
N LEU A 8 3.52 31.57 27.10
CA LEU A 8 2.56 31.14 26.08
C LEU A 8 2.26 29.64 26.29
N LEU A 9 1.14 29.34 26.96
CA LEU A 9 0.64 27.98 27.12
C LEU A 9 0.15 27.49 25.74
N VAL A 10 0.95 26.68 25.07
CA VAL A 10 0.51 25.97 23.85
C VAL A 10 -0.48 24.89 24.27
N LEU A 11 -1.78 25.19 24.16
CA LEU A 11 -2.84 24.21 24.31
C LEU A 11 -2.73 23.17 23.18
N LEU A 12 -2.22 21.97 23.51
CA LEU A 12 -2.39 20.75 22.74
C LEU A 12 -3.89 20.41 22.70
N THR A 13 -4.58 20.86 21.66
CA THR A 13 -5.96 20.47 21.41
C THR A 13 -6.01 19.02 20.95
N PHE A 14 -6.30 18.11 21.86
CA PHE A 14 -6.76 16.75 21.56
C PHE A 14 -8.17 16.82 20.98
N THR A 15 -8.28 17.16 19.70
CA THR A 15 -9.51 16.91 18.96
C THR A 15 -9.56 15.41 18.66
N VAL A 16 -10.06 14.63 19.63
CA VAL A 16 -10.58 13.29 19.39
C VAL A 16 -11.91 13.46 18.63
N GLY A 17 -11.84 13.96 17.40
CA GLY A 17 -12.97 13.84 16.49
C GLY A 17 -13.12 12.35 16.16
N CYS A 18 -14.30 11.78 16.40
CA CYS A 18 -14.61 10.43 15.95
C CYS A 18 -14.34 10.34 14.46
N GLN A 19 -13.23 9.68 14.09
CA GLN A 19 -12.87 9.48 12.70
C GLN A 19 -13.91 8.57 12.04
N PRO A 20 -14.23 8.77 10.76
CA PRO A 20 -15.21 7.93 10.07
C PRO A 20 -14.79 6.46 10.14
N LYS A 21 -15.76 5.59 10.42
CA LYS A 21 -15.56 4.14 10.39
C LYS A 21 -15.03 3.70 9.03
N VAL A 22 -14.18 2.68 9.06
CA VAL A 22 -13.77 1.94 7.87
C VAL A 22 -14.69 0.73 7.72
N TYR A 23 -15.10 0.47 6.48
CA TYR A 23 -15.96 -0.66 6.14
C TYR A 23 -15.22 -1.60 5.19
N LEU A 24 -15.52 -2.90 5.29
CA LEU A 24 -14.90 -3.94 4.48
C LEU A 24 -15.14 -3.64 3.01
N MET A 25 -14.06 -3.54 2.23
CA MET A 25 -14.16 -3.34 0.79
C MET A 25 -15.13 -4.32 0.13
N PRO A 26 -15.83 -3.90 -0.95
CA PRO A 26 -16.65 -4.80 -1.75
C PRO A 26 -15.89 -6.07 -2.10
N THR A 27 -16.60 -7.20 -2.15
CA THR A 27 -16.01 -8.49 -2.52
C THR A 27 -15.33 -8.37 -3.88
N PRO A 28 -14.02 -8.67 -4.01
CA PRO A 28 -13.33 -8.68 -5.29
C PRO A 28 -14.09 -9.54 -6.30
N ALA A 29 -14.24 -9.04 -7.53
CA ALA A 29 -14.99 -9.70 -8.61
C ALA A 29 -14.67 -11.19 -8.77
N ALA A 30 -13.39 -11.58 -8.67
CA ALA A 30 -12.98 -12.98 -8.78
C ALA A 30 -13.61 -13.91 -7.72
N LEU A 31 -13.94 -13.38 -6.54
CA LEU A 31 -14.45 -14.14 -5.40
C LEU A 31 -15.99 -14.20 -5.36
N GLN A 32 -16.68 -13.33 -6.12
CA GLN A 32 -18.14 -13.15 -6.04
C GLN A 32 -18.95 -14.36 -6.53
N THR A 33 -18.35 -15.23 -7.34
CA THR A 33 -19.00 -16.40 -7.93
C THR A 33 -18.74 -17.69 -7.14
N GLY A 34 -17.82 -17.66 -6.17
CA GLY A 34 -17.33 -18.83 -5.46
C GLY A 34 -16.39 -19.74 -6.27
N LYS A 35 -16.17 -19.47 -7.56
CA LYS A 35 -15.24 -20.26 -8.40
C LYS A 35 -13.80 -20.18 -7.89
N HIS A 36 -13.37 -18.98 -7.48
CA HIS A 36 -12.07 -18.74 -6.91
C HIS A 36 -12.21 -18.37 -5.44
N ASP A 37 -11.81 -19.30 -4.58
CA ASP A 37 -11.86 -19.12 -3.14
C ASP A 37 -10.45 -19.19 -2.54
N PRO A 38 -9.81 -18.04 -2.25
CA PRO A 38 -8.50 -18.03 -1.60
C PRO A 38 -8.58 -18.37 -0.10
N PHE A 39 -9.77 -18.44 0.51
CA PHE A 39 -9.91 -18.79 1.92
C PHE A 39 -9.84 -20.31 2.16
N ALA A 40 -10.18 -21.11 1.15
CA ALA A 40 -10.18 -22.58 1.27
C ALA A 40 -8.84 -23.25 0.90
N VAL A 41 -7.84 -22.50 0.40
CA VAL A 41 -6.60 -23.12 -0.10
C VAL A 41 -5.63 -23.53 1.01
N ASN A 42 -5.70 -22.91 2.18
CA ASN A 42 -4.81 -23.20 3.31
C ASN A 42 -5.65 -23.63 4.53
N PRO A 43 -5.70 -24.95 4.85
CA PRO A 43 -6.51 -25.46 5.95
C PRO A 43 -6.00 -25.04 7.33
N ASP A 44 -4.73 -24.60 7.42
CA ASP A 44 -4.09 -24.19 8.67
C ASP A 44 -4.33 -22.71 9.00
N GLN A 45 -5.03 -21.97 8.14
CA GLN A 45 -5.34 -20.56 8.39
C GLN A 45 -6.40 -20.40 9.48
N ASP A 46 -6.16 -19.42 10.36
CA ASP A 46 -7.08 -19.07 11.44
C ASP A 46 -8.44 -18.64 10.88
N GLN A 47 -9.46 -19.45 11.18
CA GLN A 47 -10.86 -19.23 10.84
C GLN A 47 -11.51 -18.34 11.91
N THR A 48 -11.29 -17.04 11.80
CA THR A 48 -11.79 -16.04 12.77
C THR A 48 -12.17 -14.72 12.08
N ASN A 49 -13.02 -13.92 12.73
CA ASN A 49 -13.35 -12.57 12.30
C ASN A 49 -12.26 -11.54 12.63
N ARG A 50 -11.15 -11.96 13.23
CA ARG A 50 -10.00 -11.12 13.60
C ARG A 50 -8.84 -11.31 12.64
N VAL A 51 -8.31 -10.22 12.14
CA VAL A 51 -7.18 -10.20 11.23
C VAL A 51 -6.00 -9.53 11.93
N ILE A 52 -4.89 -10.25 12.01
CA ILE A 52 -3.63 -9.72 12.51
C ILE A 52 -2.85 -9.16 11.32
N VAL A 53 -2.32 -7.95 11.48
CA VAL A 53 -1.40 -7.33 10.51
C VAL A 53 -0.18 -6.81 11.26
N ALA A 54 0.99 -6.99 10.67
CA ALA A 54 2.21 -6.35 11.17
C ALA A 54 2.14 -4.84 10.91
N TYR A 55 2.89 -4.06 11.67
CA TYR A 55 3.05 -2.64 11.37
C TYR A 55 4.47 -2.16 11.60
N ALA A 56 4.79 -1.10 10.88
CA ALA A 56 5.90 -0.24 11.17
C ALA A 56 5.42 1.22 11.18
N THR A 57 5.93 2.04 12.09
CA THR A 57 5.45 3.42 12.25
C THR A 57 6.55 4.33 12.76
N ASN A 58 6.63 5.53 12.18
CA ASN A 58 7.44 6.64 12.69
C ASN A 58 6.55 7.74 13.30
N ARG A 59 5.33 7.38 13.69
CA ARG A 59 4.48 8.21 14.54
C ARG A 59 4.96 8.15 15.98
N LYS A 60 4.83 9.26 16.70
CA LYS A 60 5.05 9.29 18.13
C LYS A 60 4.02 8.44 18.85
N GLY A 61 4.49 7.50 19.67
CA GLY A 61 3.67 6.74 20.59
C GLY A 61 3.35 7.51 21.88
N VAL A 62 2.13 7.36 22.40
CA VAL A 62 1.68 7.90 23.69
C VAL A 62 0.97 6.76 24.45
N GLY A 63 1.18 6.66 25.76
CA GLY A 63 0.71 5.53 26.58
C GLY A 63 1.82 4.51 26.87
N SER A 64 1.49 3.40 27.53
CA SER A 64 2.41 2.25 27.73
C SER A 64 2.49 1.40 26.46
N ASP A 65 3.38 0.40 26.42
CA ASP A 65 3.51 -0.53 25.29
C ASP A 65 2.24 -1.35 25.05
N ASP A 66 1.51 -1.69 26.12
CA ASP A 66 0.26 -2.47 26.07
C ASP A 66 -0.99 -1.64 25.73
N ASP A 67 -0.95 -0.31 25.80
CA ASP A 67 -2.04 0.61 25.39
C ASP A 67 -1.50 1.73 24.50
N ARG A 68 -0.56 1.38 23.61
CA ARG A 68 0.16 2.36 22.81
C ARG A 68 -0.76 3.00 21.78
N LYS A 69 -0.85 4.33 21.81
CA LYS A 69 -1.61 5.14 20.84
C LYS A 69 -0.65 5.98 20.01
N TYR A 70 -0.73 5.82 18.69
CA TYR A 70 0.11 6.57 17.75
C TYR A 70 -0.57 7.86 17.31
N VAL A 71 0.06 9.00 17.61
CA VAL A 71 -0.44 10.33 17.25
C VAL A 71 0.12 10.80 15.90
N THR A 72 -0.27 12.00 15.44
CA THR A 72 0.18 12.56 14.15
C THR A 72 1.52 13.29 14.24
N LEU A 73 2.26 13.11 15.34
CA LEU A 73 3.57 13.73 15.51
C LEU A 73 4.64 12.81 14.94
N PHE A 74 5.60 13.40 14.24
CA PHE A 74 6.75 12.70 13.70
C PHE A 74 7.72 12.31 14.81
N ASP A 75 8.29 11.11 14.68
CA ASP A 75 9.46 10.63 15.38
C ASP A 75 10.48 10.09 14.35
N ARG A 76 11.78 10.15 14.66
CA ARG A 76 12.82 9.55 13.80
C ARG A 76 12.89 8.03 13.99
N ASN A 77 12.54 7.57 15.19
CA ASN A 77 12.61 6.16 15.55
C ASN A 77 11.47 5.38 14.89
N LEU A 78 11.79 4.17 14.49
CA LEU A 78 10.89 3.24 13.82
C LEU A 78 10.35 2.24 14.84
N ARG A 79 9.04 2.16 15.00
CA ARG A 79 8.38 1.22 15.92
C ARG A 79 7.74 0.09 15.14
N LEU A 80 7.94 -1.13 15.60
CA LEU A 80 7.48 -2.36 14.96
C LEU A 80 6.53 -3.09 15.90
N GLY A 81 5.49 -3.71 15.34
CA GLY A 81 4.53 -4.46 16.15
C GLY A 81 3.45 -5.15 15.34
N ALA A 82 2.38 -5.53 16.02
CA ALA A 82 1.20 -6.14 15.42
C ALA A 82 -0.09 -5.44 15.87
N ALA A 83 -1.05 -5.36 14.95
CA ALA A 83 -2.39 -4.86 15.21
C ALA A 83 -3.43 -5.93 14.89
N GLN A 84 -4.43 -6.07 15.75
CA GLN A 84 -5.58 -6.94 15.53
C GLN A 84 -6.81 -6.10 15.16
N VAL A 85 -7.39 -6.38 14.00
CA VAL A 85 -8.59 -5.72 13.51
C VAL A 85 -9.71 -6.74 13.39
N ARG A 86 -10.85 -6.47 14.02
CA ARG A 86 -12.07 -7.26 13.82
C ARG A 86 -12.84 -6.77 12.60
N ILE A 87 -13.33 -7.72 11.82
CA ILE A 87 -14.29 -7.51 10.73
C ILE A 87 -15.69 -7.86 11.26
N GLY A 88 -16.64 -6.96 11.09
CA GLY A 88 -18.01 -7.19 11.56
C GLY A 88 -18.15 -6.99 13.07
N SER A 89 -19.13 -7.63 13.68
CA SER A 89 -19.46 -7.54 15.11
C SER A 89 -18.76 -8.61 15.95
N GLU A 90 -18.79 -8.45 17.28
CA GLU A 90 -18.33 -9.48 18.24
C GLU A 90 -19.06 -10.83 18.09
N LYS A 91 -20.27 -10.81 17.53
CA LYS A 91 -21.11 -12.01 17.36
C LYS A 91 -20.83 -12.75 16.05
N ASP A 92 -20.18 -12.08 15.10
CA ASP A 92 -19.93 -12.64 13.77
C ASP A 92 -18.79 -13.65 13.89
N ASN A 93 -19.04 -14.89 13.48
CA ASN A 93 -18.01 -15.92 13.43
C ASN A 93 -17.39 -16.01 12.02
N TRP A 94 -16.44 -16.93 11.83
CA TRP A 94 -15.80 -17.12 10.54
C TRP A 94 -16.77 -17.41 9.38
N ILE A 95 -17.80 -18.23 9.61
CA ILE A 95 -18.78 -18.60 8.58
C ILE A 95 -19.53 -17.35 8.11
N ASP A 96 -19.88 -16.45 9.05
CA ASP A 96 -20.52 -15.18 8.72
C ASP A 96 -19.60 -14.30 7.87
N ILE A 97 -18.34 -14.14 8.29
CA ILE A 97 -17.36 -13.31 7.57
C ILE A 97 -17.03 -13.90 6.20
N TYR A 98 -16.86 -15.22 6.10
CA TYR A 98 -16.65 -15.93 4.84
C TYR A 98 -17.83 -15.72 3.88
N GLY A 99 -19.06 -15.89 4.36
CA GLY A 99 -20.27 -15.64 3.57
C GLY A 99 -20.36 -14.19 3.11
N LEU A 100 -20.03 -13.22 3.96
CA LEU A 100 -19.97 -11.81 3.58
C LEU A 100 -18.86 -11.53 2.54
N SER A 101 -17.76 -12.29 2.58
CA SER A 101 -16.57 -12.07 1.74
C SER A 101 -16.61 -12.75 0.38
N THR A 102 -17.64 -13.57 0.10
CA THR A 102 -17.76 -14.36 -1.13
C THR A 102 -19.04 -14.07 -1.92
N VAL A 103 -19.89 -13.17 -1.43
CA VAL A 103 -21.10 -12.73 -2.15
C VAL A 103 -20.83 -11.51 -3.04
N ASN A 104 -21.52 -11.44 -4.17
CA ASN A 104 -21.50 -10.28 -5.07
C ASN A 104 -21.96 -8.99 -4.36
N LYS A 105 -23.11 -9.05 -3.65
CA LYS A 105 -23.69 -7.89 -2.98
C LYS A 105 -24.02 -8.18 -1.52
N ARG A 106 -23.50 -7.34 -0.62
CA ARG A 106 -23.78 -7.41 0.82
C ARG A 106 -25.03 -6.61 1.18
N LYS A 107 -25.69 -7.02 2.27
CA LYS A 107 -26.76 -6.25 2.91
C LYS A 107 -26.13 -5.33 3.96
N GLY A 108 -25.72 -4.14 3.53
CA GLY A 108 -25.17 -3.10 4.39
C GLY A 108 -23.65 -3.16 4.56
N ASP A 109 -23.14 -2.19 5.31
CA ASP A 109 -21.70 -2.00 5.51
C ASP A 109 -21.19 -2.82 6.70
N ILE A 110 -20.01 -3.44 6.53
CA ILE A 110 -19.37 -4.28 7.55
C ILE A 110 -18.21 -3.50 8.15
N ALA A 111 -18.37 -3.02 9.37
CA ALA A 111 -17.36 -2.19 10.02
C ALA A 111 -16.07 -2.98 10.34
N LEU A 112 -14.93 -2.31 10.28
CA LEU A 112 -13.66 -2.78 10.82
C LEU A 112 -13.33 -2.03 12.10
N GLU A 113 -12.89 -2.73 13.13
CA GLU A 113 -12.57 -2.16 14.44
C GLU A 113 -11.19 -2.61 14.90
N LEU A 114 -10.31 -1.66 15.20
CA LEU A 114 -9.00 -1.96 15.80
C LEU A 114 -9.21 -2.32 17.27
N GLU A 115 -8.94 -3.57 17.63
CA GLU A 115 -9.13 -4.09 18.99
C GLU A 115 -7.84 -4.01 19.81
N VAL A 116 -6.71 -4.43 19.21
CA VAL A 116 -5.43 -4.54 19.91
C VAL A 116 -4.32 -3.93 19.07
N THR A 117 -3.43 -3.18 19.71
CA THR A 117 -2.14 -2.74 19.16
C THR A 117 -1.06 -3.13 20.14
N LYS A 118 -0.10 -3.94 19.71
CA LYS A 118 1.05 -4.34 20.53
C LYS A 118 2.33 -3.85 19.87
N GLU A 119 3.04 -2.95 20.54
CA GLU A 119 4.42 -2.59 20.17
C GLU A 119 5.35 -3.71 20.61
N LEU A 120 6.23 -4.15 19.69
CA LEU A 120 7.15 -5.25 19.93
C LEU A 120 8.60 -4.77 19.93
N ALA A 121 8.93 -3.72 19.19
CA ALA A 121 10.28 -3.17 19.16
C ALA A 121 10.29 -1.69 18.77
N GLU A 122 11.31 -0.97 19.24
CA GLU A 122 11.68 0.35 18.75
C GLU A 122 13.12 0.28 18.19
N LEU A 123 13.30 0.78 16.98
CA LEU A 123 14.58 0.89 16.29
C LEU A 123 15.00 2.35 16.25
N ASP A 124 16.08 2.67 16.95
CA ASP A 124 16.68 4.00 16.91
C ASP A 124 17.22 4.28 15.51
N SER A 125 16.96 5.50 15.01
CA SER A 125 17.44 5.93 13.70
C SER A 125 18.96 6.05 13.61
N ASP A 126 19.64 6.21 14.74
CA ASP A 126 21.09 6.42 14.80
C ASP A 126 21.86 5.09 14.99
N ASN A 127 21.16 3.97 15.28
CA ASN A 127 21.79 2.64 15.38
C ASN A 127 22.14 2.06 13.99
N PRO A 128 23.22 1.28 13.86
CA PRO A 128 23.53 0.54 12.63
C PRO A 128 22.37 -0.39 12.19
N ILE A 129 22.19 -0.64 10.89
CA ILE A 129 21.16 -1.59 10.41
C ILE A 129 21.56 -3.06 10.67
N ASP A 130 22.83 -3.29 10.94
CA ASP A 130 23.53 -4.56 11.07
C ASP A 130 23.31 -5.24 12.43
N GLU A 131 22.73 -4.52 13.38
CA GLU A 131 22.50 -4.99 14.73
C GLU A 131 21.03 -4.80 15.12
N LEU A 132 20.34 -5.90 15.42
CA LEU A 132 19.01 -5.85 16.03
C LEU A 132 19.12 -5.88 17.54
N SER A 133 18.28 -5.08 18.22
CA SER A 133 18.02 -5.32 19.63
C SER A 133 17.34 -6.68 19.82
N PRO A 134 17.37 -7.28 21.03
CA PRO A 134 16.64 -8.50 21.32
C PRO A 134 15.14 -8.41 20.95
N GLU A 135 14.52 -7.27 21.22
CA GLU A 135 13.11 -7.00 20.92
C GLU A 135 12.84 -6.98 19.41
N ALA A 136 13.72 -6.33 18.64
CA ALA A 136 13.62 -6.32 17.18
C ALA A 136 13.86 -7.72 16.60
N GLY A 137 14.80 -8.49 17.17
CA GLY A 137 15.01 -9.90 16.83
C GLY A 137 13.74 -10.73 17.00
N LEU A 138 13.05 -10.57 18.14
CA LEU A 138 11.76 -11.24 18.42
C LEU A 138 10.66 -10.80 17.44
N PHE A 139 10.62 -9.54 17.03
CA PHE A 139 9.69 -9.09 15.98
C PHE A 139 9.94 -9.83 14.66
N PHE A 140 11.20 -9.90 14.21
CA PHE A 140 11.55 -10.57 12.95
C PHE A 140 11.36 -12.08 13.01
N GLU A 141 11.61 -12.72 14.15
CA GLU A 141 11.26 -14.12 14.38
C GLU A 141 9.76 -14.36 14.17
N LYS A 142 8.90 -13.52 14.76
CA LYS A 142 7.44 -13.62 14.59
C LYS A 142 7.00 -13.33 13.16
N LEU A 143 7.61 -12.35 12.49
CA LEU A 143 7.33 -12.02 11.10
C LEU A 143 7.68 -13.21 10.18
N ASN A 144 8.84 -13.82 10.40
CA ASN A 144 9.32 -14.98 9.64
C ASN A 144 8.46 -16.22 9.92
N GLN A 145 8.06 -16.46 11.16
CA GLN A 145 7.11 -17.52 11.50
C GLN A 145 5.76 -17.33 10.80
N ALA A 146 5.27 -16.09 10.69
CA ALA A 146 4.05 -15.80 9.94
C ALA A 146 4.23 -16.10 8.44
N LEU A 147 5.37 -15.73 7.85
CA LEU A 147 5.71 -16.07 6.45
C LEU A 147 5.81 -17.59 6.25
N ASP A 148 6.32 -18.34 7.22
CA ASP A 148 6.40 -19.80 7.15
C ASP A 148 5.01 -20.48 7.16
N GLY A 149 4.02 -19.87 7.82
CA GLY A 149 2.64 -20.36 7.87
C GLY A 149 1.78 -20.05 6.63
N THR A 150 2.23 -19.16 5.75
CA THR A 150 1.46 -18.76 4.56
C THR A 150 1.81 -19.59 3.32
N LEU A 151 0.87 -19.71 2.37
CA LEU A 151 1.15 -20.39 1.09
C LEU A 151 1.99 -19.54 0.14
N ASP A 152 1.75 -18.23 0.18
CA ASP A 152 2.54 -17.22 -0.51
C ASP A 152 3.53 -16.59 0.47
N LYS A 153 4.83 -16.67 0.13
CA LYS A 153 5.96 -16.30 0.99
C LYS A 153 6.34 -14.82 0.83
N ASP A 154 5.49 -14.02 0.22
CA ASP A 154 5.72 -12.61 -0.01
C ASP A 154 5.20 -11.76 1.17
N LEU A 155 5.89 -10.65 1.41
CA LEU A 155 5.50 -9.62 2.36
C LEU A 155 4.92 -8.44 1.59
N ILE A 156 3.66 -8.10 1.85
CA ILE A 156 3.00 -6.94 1.23
C ILE A 156 2.99 -5.77 2.21
N ILE A 157 3.64 -4.67 1.84
CA ILE A 157 3.66 -3.42 2.59
C ILE A 157 2.55 -2.49 2.10
N TYR A 158 1.58 -2.16 2.94
CA TYR A 158 0.59 -1.13 2.65
C TYR A 158 1.03 0.24 3.19
N VAL A 159 1.16 1.23 2.30
CA VAL A 159 1.49 2.62 2.65
C VAL A 159 0.28 3.51 2.42
N HIS A 160 -0.30 4.02 3.51
CA HIS A 160 -1.54 4.77 3.45
C HIS A 160 -1.42 6.18 2.83
N GLY A 161 -2.54 6.74 2.37
CA GLY A 161 -2.64 8.12 1.87
C GLY A 161 -2.78 9.19 2.95
N ALA A 162 -3.09 10.42 2.53
CA ALA A 162 -3.32 11.56 3.44
C ALA A 162 -4.58 11.35 4.30
N ASN A 163 -4.75 12.16 5.35
CA ASN A 163 -5.92 12.11 6.23
C ASN A 163 -6.18 10.72 6.84
N ASN A 164 -5.11 10.01 7.21
CA ASN A 164 -5.18 8.67 7.74
C ASN A 164 -4.58 8.62 9.15
N ASN A 165 -5.24 7.91 10.06
CA ASN A 165 -4.73 7.64 11.41
C ASN A 165 -4.32 6.17 11.50
N PHE A 166 -3.75 5.78 12.63
CA PHE A 166 -3.28 4.41 12.82
C PHE A 166 -4.40 3.37 12.62
N TYR A 167 -5.61 3.64 13.13
CA TYR A 167 -6.79 2.78 12.94
C TYR A 167 -7.18 2.59 11.46
N ARG A 168 -7.27 3.67 10.70
CA ARG A 168 -7.67 3.60 9.28
C ARG A 168 -6.59 2.88 8.47
N ALA A 169 -5.31 3.06 8.79
CA ALA A 169 -4.21 2.35 8.15
C ALA A 169 -4.26 0.85 8.44
N SER A 170 -4.46 0.47 9.71
CA SER A 170 -4.58 -0.93 10.11
C SER A 170 -5.81 -1.59 9.50
N ALA A 171 -6.96 -0.91 9.46
CA ALA A 171 -8.18 -1.43 8.85
C ALA A 171 -8.02 -1.68 7.34
N GLN A 172 -7.40 -0.75 6.60
CA GLN A 172 -7.15 -0.96 5.16
C GLN A 172 -6.17 -2.09 4.90
N ALA A 173 -5.16 -2.26 5.75
CA ALA A 173 -4.23 -3.37 5.66
C ALA A 173 -4.87 -4.72 6.02
N ALA A 174 -5.75 -4.72 7.03
CA ALA A 174 -6.49 -5.92 7.46
C ALA A 174 -7.44 -6.42 6.37
N GLN A 175 -8.16 -5.54 5.66
CA GLN A 175 -8.97 -5.99 4.52
C GLN A 175 -8.11 -6.49 3.35
N LEU A 176 -6.94 -5.88 3.09
CA LEU A 176 -6.02 -6.37 2.05
C LEU A 176 -5.55 -7.78 2.42
N HIS A 177 -5.07 -7.98 3.64
CA HIS A 177 -4.67 -9.28 4.17
C HIS A 177 -5.80 -10.30 4.13
N HIS A 178 -7.01 -9.91 4.52
CA HIS A 178 -8.18 -10.78 4.46
C HIS A 178 -8.42 -11.29 3.04
N PHE A 179 -8.44 -10.40 2.04
CA PHE A 179 -8.74 -10.80 0.67
C PHE A 179 -7.59 -11.49 -0.09
N THR A 180 -6.37 -11.55 0.46
CA THR A 180 -5.36 -12.54 -0.01
C THR A 180 -5.73 -13.97 0.37
N GLY A 181 -6.88 -14.16 1.06
CA GLY A 181 -7.22 -15.41 1.73
C GLY A 181 -6.38 -15.65 2.99
N ARG A 182 -5.71 -14.60 3.50
CA ARG A 182 -4.70 -14.67 4.56
C ARG A 182 -3.49 -15.52 4.19
N ASN A 183 -3.21 -15.65 2.89
CA ASN A 183 -2.12 -16.47 2.37
C ASN A 183 -0.84 -15.70 2.08
N SER A 184 -0.77 -14.42 2.45
CA SER A 184 0.44 -13.59 2.39
C SER A 184 0.55 -12.81 3.69
N VAL A 185 1.74 -12.37 4.07
CA VAL A 185 1.89 -11.50 5.26
C VAL A 185 1.71 -10.05 4.84
N VAL A 186 0.91 -9.30 5.61
CA VAL A 186 0.72 -7.86 5.38
C VAL A 186 1.31 -7.06 6.53
N LEU A 187 2.16 -6.09 6.17
CA LEU A 187 2.66 -5.06 7.06
C LEU A 187 2.10 -3.71 6.60
N PHE A 188 1.61 -2.86 7.50
CA PHE A 188 1.29 -1.49 7.12
C PHE A 188 2.29 -0.49 7.67
N TYR A 189 2.65 0.49 6.84
CA TYR A 189 3.46 1.60 7.27
C TYR A 189 2.59 2.80 7.64
N SER A 190 2.60 3.15 8.92
CA SER A 190 1.83 4.27 9.45
C SER A 190 2.71 5.50 9.60
N TRP A 191 2.74 6.36 8.59
CA TRP A 191 3.48 7.63 8.64
C TRP A 191 2.62 8.75 9.23
N PRO A 192 3.19 9.80 9.85
CA PRO A 192 2.45 10.83 10.59
C PRO A 192 1.67 11.81 9.69
N SER A 193 0.75 11.33 8.85
CA SER A 193 -0.22 12.17 8.16
C SER A 193 -1.21 12.76 9.17
N ALA A 194 -1.50 14.05 9.06
CA ALA A 194 -2.51 14.76 9.81
C ALA A 194 -3.91 14.31 9.37
N ALA A 195 -4.79 14.12 10.34
CA ALA A 195 -6.16 13.68 10.13
C ALA A 195 -7.10 14.79 9.60
N SER A 196 -6.63 15.63 8.66
CA SER A 196 -7.46 16.61 7.94
C SER A 196 -6.79 17.14 6.65
N LEU A 197 -7.58 17.25 5.57
CA LEU A 197 -7.19 17.91 4.30
C LEU A 197 -6.77 19.38 4.48
N LEU A 198 -7.25 20.08 5.51
CA LEU A 198 -6.84 21.47 5.81
C LEU A 198 -5.39 21.57 6.29
N ARG A 199 -4.79 20.44 6.70
CA ARG A 199 -3.39 20.34 7.16
C ARG A 199 -2.48 19.68 6.13
N TYR A 200 -2.90 19.60 4.88
CA TYR A 200 -2.14 18.92 3.82
C TYR A 200 -0.68 19.39 3.71
N ALA A 201 -0.37 20.68 3.92
CA ALA A 201 1.01 21.15 3.93
C ALA A 201 1.87 20.53 5.05
N VAL A 202 1.27 20.23 6.21
CA VAL A 202 1.93 19.50 7.31
C VAL A 202 2.22 18.06 6.89
N ASP A 203 1.29 17.44 6.16
CA ASP A 203 1.46 16.09 5.63
C ASP A 203 2.65 16.00 4.67
N VAL A 204 2.81 16.97 3.77
CA VAL A 204 3.95 17.04 2.85
C VAL A 204 5.28 17.12 3.62
N ASN A 205 5.36 17.96 4.65
CA ASN A 205 6.57 18.09 5.45
C ASN A 205 6.88 16.81 6.26
N ASN A 206 5.85 16.20 6.85
CA ASN A 206 5.99 14.94 7.56
C ASN A 206 6.36 13.79 6.63
N ALA A 207 5.79 13.73 5.42
CA ALA A 207 6.16 12.76 4.40
C ALA A 207 7.65 12.89 4.03
N ARG A 208 8.13 14.11 3.77
CA ARG A 208 9.56 14.37 3.49
C ARG A 208 10.48 13.88 4.60
N ARG A 209 10.13 14.13 5.87
CA ARG A 209 10.90 13.64 7.04
C ARG A 209 10.84 12.11 7.19
N THR A 210 9.77 11.51 6.69
CA THR A 210 9.52 10.06 6.74
C THR A 210 10.33 9.29 5.71
N VAL A 211 10.65 9.91 4.55
CA VAL A 211 11.43 9.29 3.46
C VAL A 211 12.66 8.49 3.93
N PRO A 212 13.62 9.06 4.69
CA PRO A 212 14.79 8.30 5.14
C PRO A 212 14.44 7.17 6.11
N VAL A 213 13.40 7.35 6.94
CA VAL A 213 12.95 6.32 7.89
C VAL A 213 12.33 5.13 7.15
N PHE A 214 11.56 5.40 6.10
CA PHE A 214 10.95 4.35 5.27
C PHE A 214 11.99 3.64 4.40
N ALA A 215 12.96 4.36 3.81
CA ALA A 215 14.08 3.74 3.08
C ALA A 215 14.86 2.77 3.99
N ARG A 216 15.16 3.21 5.21
CA ARG A 216 15.79 2.38 6.24
C ARG A 216 14.95 1.14 6.59
N LEU A 217 13.62 1.26 6.71
CA LEU A 217 12.74 0.10 6.93
C LEU A 217 12.91 -0.94 5.82
N LEU A 218 12.98 -0.53 4.55
CA LEU A 218 13.14 -1.45 3.43
C LEU A 218 14.49 -2.22 3.50
N GLU A 219 15.58 -1.54 3.87
CA GLU A 219 16.88 -2.19 4.09
C GLU A 219 16.83 -3.23 5.21
N ILE A 220 16.20 -2.87 6.34
CA ILE A 220 16.06 -3.76 7.50
C ILE A 220 15.17 -4.96 7.16
N LEU A 221 14.05 -4.76 6.46
CA LEU A 221 13.21 -5.86 6.01
C LEU A 221 13.96 -6.79 5.03
N GLY A 222 14.71 -6.22 4.08
CA GLY A 222 15.54 -7.01 3.15
C GLY A 222 16.62 -7.83 3.88
N ARG A 223 17.13 -7.34 5.01
CA ARG A 223 18.14 -8.04 5.80
C ARG A 223 17.59 -9.12 6.72
N TYR A 224 16.47 -8.88 7.39
CA TYR A 224 16.01 -9.73 8.51
C TYR A 224 14.71 -10.49 8.25
N SER A 225 13.95 -10.13 7.21
CA SER A 225 12.82 -10.95 6.79
C SER A 225 13.25 -12.08 5.86
N THR A 226 12.54 -13.20 5.93
CA THR A 226 12.69 -14.35 5.03
C THR A 226 11.74 -14.27 3.82
N ALA A 227 11.10 -13.11 3.62
CA ALA A 227 10.14 -12.91 2.55
C ALA A 227 10.79 -13.18 1.18
N ARG A 228 10.09 -13.91 0.32
CA ARG A 228 10.54 -14.18 -1.05
C ARG A 228 10.58 -12.89 -1.86
N ASN A 229 9.51 -12.10 -1.81
CA ASN A 229 9.47 -10.71 -2.30
C ASN A 229 8.93 -9.76 -1.21
N ILE A 230 9.37 -8.52 -1.27
CA ILE A 230 8.83 -7.38 -0.53
C ILE A 230 8.06 -6.52 -1.53
N ASP A 231 6.74 -6.72 -1.55
CA ASP A 231 5.81 -5.98 -2.39
C ASP A 231 5.29 -4.75 -1.66
N ILE A 232 4.91 -3.69 -2.38
CA ILE A 232 4.44 -2.45 -1.77
C ILE A 232 3.23 -1.88 -2.50
N LEU A 233 2.12 -1.68 -1.78
CA LEU A 233 0.95 -0.93 -2.22
C LEU A 233 0.94 0.46 -1.58
N ALA A 234 1.27 1.49 -2.34
CA ALA A 234 1.13 2.88 -1.90
C ALA A 234 -0.14 3.51 -2.45
N TYR A 235 -0.96 4.07 -1.55
CA TYR A 235 -2.19 4.77 -1.90
C TYR A 235 -2.02 6.28 -1.76
N SER A 236 -2.42 7.05 -2.78
CA SER A 236 -2.54 8.52 -2.70
C SER A 236 -1.23 9.15 -2.20
N ALA A 237 -1.27 9.93 -1.11
CA ALA A 237 -0.10 10.61 -0.56
C ALA A 237 0.98 9.65 0.00
N GLY A 238 0.69 8.36 0.13
CA GLY A 238 1.72 7.34 0.39
C GLY A 238 2.81 7.34 -0.69
N ALA A 239 2.49 7.79 -1.91
CA ALA A 239 3.47 7.99 -2.98
C ALA A 239 4.52 9.07 -2.67
N GLN A 240 4.20 10.04 -1.81
CA GLN A 240 5.16 11.06 -1.34
C GLN A 240 6.18 10.50 -0.34
N VAL A 241 5.92 9.30 0.20
CA VAL A 241 6.87 8.56 1.03
C VAL A 241 7.62 7.55 0.16
N LEU A 242 6.88 6.68 -0.53
CA LEU A 242 7.46 5.52 -1.23
C LEU A 242 8.39 5.91 -2.39
N SER A 243 7.92 6.72 -3.34
CA SER A 243 8.70 7.06 -4.54
C SER A 243 10.04 7.73 -4.21
N PRO A 244 10.10 8.79 -3.38
CA PRO A 244 11.38 9.37 -2.98
C PRO A 244 12.21 8.44 -2.07
N ALA A 245 11.61 7.53 -1.29
CA ALA A 245 12.37 6.57 -0.48
C ALA A 245 13.09 5.54 -1.35
N LEU A 246 12.46 5.03 -2.41
CA LEU A 246 13.11 4.14 -3.38
C LEU A 246 14.24 4.88 -4.13
N ALA A 247 14.01 6.13 -4.53
CA ALA A 247 15.05 6.94 -5.16
C ALA A 247 16.23 7.22 -4.20
N LEU A 248 15.95 7.51 -2.93
CA LEU A 248 16.98 7.69 -1.90
C LEU A 248 17.77 6.39 -1.67
N LEU A 249 17.07 5.27 -1.53
CA LEU A 249 17.67 3.95 -1.34
C LEU A 249 18.63 3.63 -2.49
N ARG A 250 18.17 3.76 -3.74
CA ARG A 250 19.00 3.52 -4.92
C ARG A 250 20.21 4.46 -5.03
N LYS A 251 20.07 5.71 -4.58
CA LYS A 251 21.18 6.70 -4.51
C LYS A 251 22.20 6.35 -3.42
N ASN A 252 21.74 5.93 -2.23
CA ASN A 252 22.62 5.54 -1.13
C ASN A 252 23.50 4.34 -1.49
N HIS A 253 22.99 3.43 -2.32
CA HIS A 253 23.71 2.25 -2.82
C HIS A 253 24.20 2.42 -4.27
N ALA A 254 24.43 3.65 -4.75
CA ALA A 254 24.80 3.89 -6.15
C ALA A 254 26.13 3.23 -6.58
N GLY A 255 27.02 2.95 -5.62
CA GLY A 255 28.30 2.27 -5.86
C GLY A 255 28.27 0.74 -5.69
N GLU A 256 27.14 0.16 -5.30
CA GLU A 256 27.00 -1.28 -5.09
C GLU A 256 26.62 -2.01 -6.38
N ASN A 257 26.87 -3.32 -6.41
CA ASN A 257 26.41 -4.16 -7.50
C ASN A 257 24.87 -4.23 -7.46
N LEU A 258 24.23 -3.83 -8.56
CA LEU A 258 22.77 -3.78 -8.65
C LEU A 258 22.11 -5.14 -8.39
N GLU A 259 22.67 -6.24 -8.90
CA GLU A 259 22.06 -7.56 -8.72
C GLU A 259 22.20 -8.06 -7.27
N GLU A 260 23.32 -7.79 -6.60
CA GLU A 260 23.49 -8.08 -5.17
C GLU A 260 22.50 -7.25 -4.33
N LEU A 261 22.36 -5.96 -4.64
CA LEU A 261 21.41 -5.08 -3.98
C LEU A 261 19.95 -5.56 -4.17
N LYS A 262 19.59 -5.99 -5.38
CA LYS A 262 18.27 -6.57 -5.67
C LYS A 262 18.02 -7.86 -4.91
N GLN A 263 19.01 -8.75 -4.82
CA GLN A 263 18.92 -9.98 -4.02
C GLN A 263 18.78 -9.69 -2.51
N GLN A 264 19.46 -8.64 -2.02
CA GLN A 264 19.36 -8.22 -0.63
C GLN A 264 17.98 -7.62 -0.32
N LEU A 265 17.48 -6.70 -1.15
CA LEU A 265 16.24 -5.97 -0.88
C LEU A 265 14.98 -6.75 -1.26
N ARG A 266 15.07 -7.62 -2.28
CA ARG A 266 13.95 -8.44 -2.79
C ARG A 266 12.70 -7.62 -3.10
N LEU A 267 12.84 -6.40 -3.60
CA LEU A 267 11.69 -5.56 -3.95
C LEU A 267 10.94 -6.18 -5.14
N GLY A 268 9.70 -6.61 -4.90
CA GLY A 268 8.85 -7.26 -5.89
C GLY A 268 8.00 -6.25 -6.67
N GLU A 269 6.69 -6.34 -6.50
CA GLU A 269 5.71 -5.45 -7.11
C GLU A 269 5.53 -4.16 -6.33
N ILE A 270 5.73 -3.02 -7.00
CA ILE A 270 5.49 -1.69 -6.45
C ILE A 270 4.24 -1.11 -7.13
N TYR A 271 3.11 -1.10 -6.41
CA TYR A 271 1.84 -0.59 -6.93
C TYR A 271 1.53 0.79 -6.34
N PHE A 272 1.45 1.80 -7.21
CA PHE A 272 0.96 3.13 -6.87
C PHE A 272 -0.51 3.28 -7.25
N ALA A 273 -1.40 3.30 -6.26
CA ALA A 273 -2.82 3.55 -6.43
C ALA A 273 -3.14 5.04 -6.28
N ALA A 274 -3.59 5.69 -7.37
CA ALA A 274 -3.95 7.10 -7.39
C ALA A 274 -2.87 8.03 -6.80
N PRO A 275 -1.58 7.89 -7.18
CA PRO A 275 -0.48 8.52 -6.45
C PRO A 275 -0.58 10.05 -6.42
N ASP A 276 -0.60 10.58 -5.21
CA ASP A 276 -0.64 12.01 -4.93
C ASP A 276 0.78 12.52 -4.66
N VAL A 277 1.59 12.57 -5.71
CA VAL A 277 2.94 13.15 -5.74
C VAL A 277 3.05 13.97 -7.02
N ASP A 278 3.88 15.01 -7.01
CA ASP A 278 4.14 15.85 -8.20
C ASP A 278 4.58 14.95 -9.35
N PHE A 279 3.96 15.13 -10.52
CA PHE A 279 4.17 14.24 -11.65
C PHE A 279 5.63 14.23 -12.13
N ARG A 280 6.27 15.39 -12.28
CA ARG A 280 7.68 15.46 -12.70
C ARG A 280 8.60 14.88 -11.64
N VAL A 281 8.38 15.21 -10.37
CA VAL A 281 9.16 14.64 -9.25
C VAL A 281 9.01 13.10 -9.20
N PHE A 282 7.82 12.58 -9.49
CA PHE A 282 7.62 11.14 -9.58
C PHE A 282 8.43 10.52 -10.73
N LEU A 283 8.44 11.13 -11.91
CA LEU A 283 9.24 10.65 -13.05
C LEU A 283 10.74 10.71 -12.76
N GLU A 284 11.24 11.78 -12.12
CA GLU A 284 12.64 11.91 -11.70
C GLU A 284 13.04 10.82 -10.69
N ASN A 285 12.18 10.57 -9.71
CA ASN A 285 12.40 9.48 -8.75
C ASN A 285 12.35 8.13 -9.46
N LEU A 286 11.34 7.88 -10.30
CA LEU A 286 11.18 6.62 -11.03
C LEU A 286 12.39 6.34 -11.91
N ALA A 287 12.88 7.32 -12.66
CA ALA A 287 14.11 7.21 -13.46
C ALA A 287 15.35 6.87 -12.61
N THR A 288 15.33 7.22 -11.31
CA THR A 288 16.38 6.83 -10.38
C THR A 288 16.28 5.36 -9.98
N TYR A 289 15.07 4.84 -9.66
CA TYR A 289 14.92 3.54 -9.00
C TYR A 289 14.27 2.42 -9.83
N ILE A 290 13.84 2.68 -11.07
CA ILE A 290 13.07 1.71 -11.87
C ILE A 290 13.81 0.37 -12.11
N ASP A 291 15.13 0.34 -11.92
CA ASP A 291 15.98 -0.84 -12.04
C ASP A 291 16.00 -1.72 -10.76
N LEU A 292 15.48 -1.21 -9.65
CA LEU A 292 15.54 -1.82 -8.32
C LEU A 292 14.42 -2.83 -8.04
N PRO A 293 13.11 -2.50 -8.17
CA PRO A 293 12.05 -3.49 -8.00
C PRO A 293 11.95 -4.42 -9.22
N ASN A 294 11.29 -5.56 -9.04
CA ASN A 294 10.90 -6.41 -10.16
C ASN A 294 9.99 -5.66 -11.11
N HIS A 295 8.99 -4.93 -10.59
CA HIS A 295 8.07 -4.14 -11.39
C HIS A 295 7.41 -2.97 -10.64
N VAL A 296 7.04 -1.95 -11.40
CA VAL A 296 6.27 -0.78 -10.94
C VAL A 296 4.96 -0.71 -11.72
N THR A 297 3.85 -0.58 -11.01
CA THR A 297 2.53 -0.31 -11.58
C THR A 297 2.04 1.07 -11.14
N LEU A 298 1.72 1.93 -12.10
CA LEU A 298 1.11 3.23 -11.90
C LEU A 298 -0.37 3.18 -12.28
N ALA A 299 -1.27 3.09 -11.29
CA ALA A 299 -2.71 3.13 -11.52
C ALA A 299 -3.24 4.57 -11.36
N LEU A 300 -3.70 5.14 -12.47
CA LEU A 300 -4.12 6.53 -12.57
C LEU A 300 -5.60 6.65 -12.95
N ASN A 301 -6.24 7.73 -12.51
CA ASN A 301 -7.56 8.13 -12.96
C ASN A 301 -7.47 9.59 -13.43
N PRO A 302 -7.50 9.86 -14.75
CA PRO A 302 -7.45 11.21 -15.29
C PRO A 302 -8.58 12.12 -14.83
N ASP A 303 -9.66 11.56 -14.29
CA ASP A 303 -10.80 12.30 -13.76
C ASP A 303 -10.83 12.40 -12.22
N ASP A 304 -9.83 11.88 -11.52
CA ASP A 304 -9.75 11.86 -10.05
C ASP A 304 -10.00 13.25 -9.44
N SER A 305 -11.05 13.33 -8.63
CA SER A 305 -11.55 14.57 -8.05
C SER A 305 -10.68 15.08 -6.90
N VAL A 306 -10.07 14.17 -6.12
CA VAL A 306 -9.18 14.51 -5.01
C VAL A 306 -7.85 15.01 -5.57
N LEU A 307 -7.29 14.31 -6.57
CA LEU A 307 -6.05 14.73 -7.22
C LEU A 307 -6.23 16.01 -8.02
N LYS A 308 -7.40 16.27 -8.60
CA LYS A 308 -7.71 17.57 -9.22
C LYS A 308 -7.64 18.72 -8.20
N PHE A 309 -8.15 18.51 -6.99
CA PHE A 309 -8.04 19.48 -5.91
C PHE A 309 -6.58 19.65 -5.47
N ALA A 310 -5.84 18.55 -5.28
CA ALA A 310 -4.42 18.60 -4.94
C ALA A 310 -3.59 19.32 -6.00
N ALA A 311 -3.81 19.03 -7.29
CA ALA A 311 -3.14 19.70 -8.40
C ALA A 311 -3.38 21.22 -8.39
N ARG A 312 -4.62 21.65 -8.14
CA ARG A 312 -4.95 23.08 -7.99
C ARG A 312 -4.22 23.73 -6.81
N HIS A 313 -4.11 23.02 -5.69
CA HIS A 313 -3.41 23.52 -4.50
C HIS A 313 -1.90 23.69 -4.75
N HIS A 314 -1.27 22.71 -5.40
CA HIS A 314 0.17 22.72 -5.69
C HIS A 314 0.56 23.45 -6.98
N LYS A 315 -0.41 23.75 -7.86
CA LYS A 315 -0.21 24.32 -9.20
C LYS A 315 0.65 23.46 -10.13
N VAL A 316 0.60 22.14 -9.94
CA VAL A 316 1.33 21.13 -10.73
C VAL A 316 0.48 19.86 -10.83
N SER A 317 0.56 19.12 -11.93
CA SER A 317 -0.14 17.84 -12.05
C SER A 317 0.38 16.80 -11.05
N ARG A 318 -0.43 15.75 -10.81
CA ARG A 318 -0.11 14.67 -9.87
C ARG A 318 0.09 13.38 -10.64
N ALA A 319 0.99 12.50 -10.20
CA ALA A 319 1.28 11.25 -10.92
C ALA A 319 0.04 10.36 -11.15
N GLY A 320 -0.96 10.39 -10.26
CA GLY A 320 -2.23 9.65 -10.44
C GLY A 320 -3.27 10.35 -11.33
N ARG A 321 -2.98 11.59 -11.76
CA ARG A 321 -3.75 12.40 -12.70
C ARG A 321 -2.77 13.29 -13.51
N PRO A 322 -1.90 12.68 -14.32
CA PRO A 322 -0.82 13.41 -14.98
C PRO A 322 -1.38 14.31 -16.07
N ASP A 323 -0.71 15.43 -16.31
CA ASP A 323 -0.88 16.22 -17.52
C ASP A 323 0.29 15.92 -18.48
N PRO A 324 0.08 15.14 -19.56
CA PRO A 324 1.16 14.80 -20.49
C PRO A 324 1.73 16.00 -21.24
N ASP A 325 1.05 17.14 -21.27
CA ASP A 325 1.54 18.36 -21.93
C ASP A 325 2.51 19.13 -21.04
N GLU A 326 2.64 18.75 -19.77
CA GLU A 326 3.70 19.24 -18.91
C GLU A 326 5.07 18.69 -19.31
N LEU A 327 5.18 17.61 -20.08
CA LEU A 327 6.46 16.98 -20.42
C LEU A 327 7.09 17.56 -21.69
N ASN A 328 8.42 17.72 -21.67
CA ASN A 328 9.20 18.02 -22.87
C ASN A 328 9.37 16.76 -23.76
N ALA A 329 9.98 16.91 -24.94
CA ALA A 329 10.14 15.81 -25.90
C ALA A 329 11.07 14.67 -25.42
N GLU A 330 12.03 14.95 -24.55
CA GLU A 330 12.89 13.93 -23.93
C GLU A 330 12.14 13.18 -22.84
N GLU A 331 11.48 13.90 -21.94
CA GLU A 331 10.64 13.33 -20.87
C GLU A 331 9.51 12.47 -21.45
N THR A 332 8.86 12.93 -22.52
CA THR A 332 7.81 12.17 -23.23
C THR A 332 8.36 10.87 -23.81
N ARG A 333 9.51 10.92 -24.50
CA ARG A 333 10.15 9.70 -25.03
C ARG A 333 10.54 8.74 -23.93
N TRP A 334 11.06 9.24 -22.82
CA TRP A 334 11.40 8.41 -21.67
C TRP A 334 10.18 7.70 -21.10
N VAL A 335 9.03 8.37 -20.95
CA VAL A 335 7.79 7.72 -20.47
C VAL A 335 7.30 6.64 -21.46
N ILE A 336 7.37 6.90 -22.76
CA ILE A 336 7.02 5.90 -23.79
C ILE A 336 7.92 4.68 -23.68
N ASP A 337 9.24 4.89 -23.63
CA ASP A 337 10.22 3.82 -23.47
C ASP A 337 10.01 3.08 -22.15
N ALA A 338 9.75 3.79 -21.05
CA ALA A 338 9.48 3.19 -19.75
C ALA A 338 8.26 2.28 -19.81
N SER A 339 7.14 2.75 -20.36
CA SER A 339 5.90 1.99 -20.48
C SER A 339 6.00 0.74 -21.36
N ARG A 340 6.98 0.68 -22.27
CA ARG A 340 7.12 -0.40 -23.28
C ARG A 340 8.28 -1.35 -23.02
N LYS A 341 9.39 -0.85 -22.49
CA LYS A 341 10.69 -1.53 -22.45
C LYS A 341 11.25 -1.68 -21.03
N MET A 342 10.77 -0.88 -20.08
CA MET A 342 11.20 -0.95 -18.68
C MET A 342 10.14 -1.67 -17.85
N PRO A 343 10.42 -2.05 -16.60
CA PRO A 343 9.45 -2.72 -15.74
C PRO A 343 8.40 -1.74 -15.18
N LEU A 344 7.75 -0.95 -16.05
CA LEU A 344 6.68 -0.01 -15.73
C LEU A 344 5.40 -0.38 -16.49
N ASP A 345 4.32 -0.55 -15.74
CA ASP A 345 2.97 -0.67 -16.26
C ASP A 345 2.12 0.54 -15.86
N ILE A 346 1.41 1.14 -16.83
CA ILE A 346 0.50 2.26 -16.59
C ILE A 346 -0.92 1.74 -16.74
N LEU A 347 -1.69 1.79 -15.66
CA LEU A 347 -3.09 1.36 -15.63
C LEU A 347 -4.00 2.57 -15.67
N TRP A 348 -4.86 2.62 -16.69
CA TRP A 348 -5.88 3.64 -16.83
C TRP A 348 -7.19 3.17 -16.22
N ILE A 349 -7.50 3.74 -15.06
CA ILE A 349 -8.70 3.48 -14.28
C ILE A 349 -9.74 4.53 -14.63
N THR A 350 -10.71 4.17 -15.48
CA THR A 350 -11.73 5.10 -15.99
C THR A 350 -13.13 4.52 -15.90
N SER A 351 -14.12 5.36 -15.60
CA SER A 351 -15.54 4.97 -15.59
C SER A 351 -16.10 4.70 -16.99
N GLU A 352 -15.33 5.00 -18.04
CA GLU A 352 -15.69 4.68 -19.42
C GLU A 352 -15.61 3.17 -19.70
N THR A 353 -14.69 2.47 -19.02
CA THR A 353 -14.46 1.03 -19.21
C THR A 353 -14.84 0.20 -17.98
N ILE A 354 -14.86 0.83 -16.79
CA ILE A 354 -15.22 0.16 -15.54
C ILE A 354 -16.67 0.54 -15.16
N PRO A 355 -17.61 -0.42 -15.21
CA PRO A 355 -19.02 -0.17 -14.90
C PRO A 355 -19.21 0.22 -13.44
N ASP A 356 -20.23 1.03 -13.14
CA ASP A 356 -20.61 1.48 -11.79
C ASP A 356 -19.54 2.23 -10.98
N MET A 357 -18.38 2.53 -11.59
CA MET A 357 -17.35 3.34 -10.96
C MET A 357 -17.67 4.83 -11.08
N SER A 358 -17.55 5.56 -9.96
CA SER A 358 -17.62 7.03 -10.02
C SER A 358 -16.47 7.59 -10.86
N ARG A 359 -16.78 8.45 -11.83
CA ARG A 359 -15.82 9.12 -12.72
C ARG A 359 -14.65 9.76 -11.94
N GLY A 360 -14.95 10.46 -10.85
CA GLY A 360 -13.94 11.15 -10.03
C GLY A 360 -13.35 10.31 -8.89
N SER A 361 -13.46 8.99 -8.95
CA SER A 361 -13.04 8.07 -7.88
C SER A 361 -11.54 8.22 -7.57
N HIS A 362 -11.24 8.43 -6.29
CA HIS A 362 -9.88 8.37 -5.74
C HIS A 362 -9.60 7.04 -5.04
N SER A 363 -10.64 6.43 -4.46
CA SER A 363 -10.57 5.20 -3.66
C SER A 363 -10.62 3.91 -4.47
N PHE A 364 -10.49 3.98 -5.80
CA PHE A 364 -10.83 2.88 -6.71
C PHE A 364 -10.18 1.54 -6.36
N TRP A 365 -8.98 1.52 -5.78
CA TRP A 365 -8.28 0.26 -5.46
C TRP A 365 -9.04 -0.61 -4.46
N TYR A 366 -9.75 0.00 -3.51
CA TYR A 366 -10.53 -0.71 -2.49
C TYR A 366 -12.03 -0.46 -2.60
N SER A 367 -12.49 0.52 -3.37
CA SER A 367 -13.91 0.79 -3.53
C SER A 367 -14.52 0.08 -4.75
N HIS A 368 -13.71 -0.49 -5.65
CA HIS A 368 -14.20 -1.14 -6.86
C HIS A 368 -13.76 -2.62 -6.96
N PRO A 369 -14.69 -3.60 -7.07
CA PRO A 369 -14.38 -5.03 -7.15
C PRO A 369 -13.40 -5.45 -8.23
N TRP A 370 -13.40 -4.76 -9.39
CA TRP A 370 -12.51 -5.10 -10.50
C TRP A 370 -11.07 -4.72 -10.18
N VAL A 371 -10.86 -3.51 -9.68
CA VAL A 371 -9.51 -3.01 -9.36
C VAL A 371 -8.93 -3.75 -8.15
N SER A 372 -9.76 -4.07 -7.16
CA SER A 372 -9.29 -4.88 -6.03
C SER A 372 -8.95 -6.31 -6.46
N THR A 373 -9.67 -6.90 -7.41
CA THR A 373 -9.29 -8.19 -8.02
C THR A 373 -7.94 -8.07 -8.71
N ASP A 374 -7.75 -7.02 -9.52
CA ASP A 374 -6.50 -6.79 -10.26
C ASP A 374 -5.28 -6.69 -9.33
N VAL A 375 -5.42 -5.92 -8.26
CA VAL A 375 -4.40 -5.76 -7.20
C VAL A 375 -4.10 -7.09 -6.52
N LEU A 376 -5.12 -7.88 -6.17
CA LEU A 376 -4.92 -9.19 -5.52
C LEU A 376 -4.23 -10.19 -6.46
N VAL A 377 -4.64 -10.24 -7.74
CA VAL A 377 -4.00 -11.13 -8.71
C VAL A 377 -2.55 -10.71 -8.96
N LEU A 378 -2.25 -9.41 -8.97
CA LEU A 378 -0.87 -8.91 -9.07
C LEU A 378 0.00 -9.46 -7.94
N PHE A 379 -0.37 -9.22 -6.68
CA PHE A 379 0.47 -9.60 -5.55
C PHE A 379 0.54 -11.12 -5.35
N LEU A 380 -0.57 -11.84 -5.52
CA LEU A 380 -0.60 -13.30 -5.32
C LEU A 380 0.15 -14.10 -6.39
N PHE A 381 0.33 -13.54 -7.59
CA PHE A 381 0.88 -14.27 -8.73
C PHE A 381 2.07 -13.59 -9.42
N GLN A 382 2.46 -12.38 -9.00
CA GLN A 382 3.53 -11.57 -9.60
C GLN A 382 3.32 -11.43 -11.13
N ALA A 383 2.06 -11.29 -11.55
CA ALA A 383 1.61 -11.43 -12.94
C ALA A 383 1.53 -10.09 -13.69
N ARG A 384 1.94 -10.06 -14.96
CA ARG A 384 1.87 -8.85 -15.80
C ARG A 384 0.42 -8.51 -16.17
N PRO A 385 0.10 -7.25 -16.53
CA PRO A 385 -1.27 -6.85 -16.88
C PRO A 385 -2.02 -7.77 -17.86
N ALA A 386 -1.39 -8.17 -18.97
CA ALA A 386 -2.00 -9.11 -19.93
C ALA A 386 -2.29 -10.48 -19.31
N GLU A 387 -1.46 -10.96 -18.39
CA GLU A 387 -1.67 -12.23 -17.67
C GLU A 387 -2.81 -12.13 -16.66
N ARG A 388 -3.21 -10.92 -16.25
CA ARG A 388 -4.28 -10.65 -15.27
C ARG A 388 -5.64 -10.35 -15.90
N GLY A 389 -5.72 -10.33 -17.23
CA GLY A 389 -6.95 -10.08 -17.97
C GLY A 389 -7.18 -8.62 -18.36
N LEU A 390 -6.17 -7.76 -18.24
CA LEU A 390 -6.21 -6.39 -18.74
C LEU A 390 -5.94 -6.34 -20.25
N ALA A 391 -6.52 -5.35 -20.91
CA ALA A 391 -6.33 -5.08 -22.33
C ALA A 391 -5.33 -3.94 -22.54
N GLU A 392 -4.53 -4.04 -23.59
CA GLU A 392 -3.57 -3.02 -23.98
C GLU A 392 -4.23 -1.95 -24.86
N TYR A 393 -3.86 -0.70 -24.65
CA TYR A 393 -4.19 0.45 -25.47
C TYR A 393 -2.94 1.31 -25.68
N GLU A 394 -2.74 1.78 -26.91
CA GLU A 394 -1.70 2.76 -27.22
C GLU A 394 -2.27 4.17 -27.01
N GLY A 395 -1.73 4.90 -26.03
CA GLY A 395 -2.12 6.28 -25.76
C GLY A 395 -1.79 7.22 -26.92
N GLU A 396 -2.41 8.40 -26.96
CA GLU A 396 -2.27 9.36 -28.08
C GLU A 396 -0.82 9.77 -28.38
N LYS A 397 0.04 9.79 -27.34
CA LYS A 397 1.48 10.08 -27.47
C LYS A 397 2.35 8.83 -27.67
N GLY A 398 1.76 7.66 -27.91
CA GLY A 398 2.46 6.39 -28.19
C GLY A 398 2.86 5.55 -26.97
N GLY A 399 2.51 5.99 -25.75
CA GLY A 399 2.76 5.22 -24.52
C GLY A 399 1.86 3.99 -24.41
N ARG A 400 2.39 2.88 -23.87
CA ARG A 400 1.59 1.68 -23.61
C ARG A 400 0.80 1.85 -22.32
N VAL A 401 -0.50 1.63 -22.39
CA VAL A 401 -1.43 1.76 -21.27
C VAL A 401 -2.30 0.51 -21.19
N TRP A 402 -2.67 0.11 -19.99
CA TRP A 402 -3.56 -1.01 -19.73
C TRP A 402 -4.88 -0.54 -19.17
N TYR A 403 -5.97 -1.18 -19.57
CA TYR A 403 -7.31 -0.88 -19.08
C TYR A 403 -8.10 -2.16 -18.81
N PHE A 404 -9.21 -2.00 -18.10
CA PHE A 404 -10.14 -3.07 -17.80
C PHE A 404 -11.11 -3.26 -18.98
N PRO A 405 -11.07 -4.36 -19.73
CA PRO A 405 -12.04 -4.60 -20.79
C PRO A 405 -13.44 -4.86 -20.21
N GLU A 406 -14.48 -4.76 -21.04
CA GLU A 406 -15.88 -4.96 -20.64
C GLU A 406 -16.12 -6.36 -20.02
N ASP A 407 -15.39 -7.38 -20.48
CA ASP A 407 -15.44 -8.76 -19.99
C ASP A 407 -14.34 -9.07 -18.94
N TYR A 408 -13.81 -8.05 -18.25
CA TYR A 408 -12.74 -8.23 -17.26
C TYR A 408 -13.02 -9.30 -16.19
N PRO A 409 -14.24 -9.45 -15.61
CA PRO A 409 -14.52 -10.52 -14.65
C PRO A 409 -14.26 -11.93 -15.22
N GLU A 410 -14.65 -12.17 -16.48
CA GLU A 410 -14.41 -13.42 -17.19
C GLU A 410 -12.92 -13.59 -17.52
N GLN A 411 -12.26 -12.53 -18.00
CA GLN A 411 -10.84 -12.54 -18.33
C GLN A 411 -9.96 -12.82 -17.10
N SER A 412 -10.22 -12.11 -16.00
CA SER A 412 -9.53 -12.29 -14.72
C SER A 412 -9.79 -13.67 -14.12
N SER A 413 -11.01 -14.21 -14.25
CA SER A 413 -11.32 -15.58 -13.84
C SER A 413 -10.48 -16.61 -14.61
N ARG A 414 -10.38 -16.49 -15.94
CA ARG A 414 -9.55 -17.37 -16.79
C ARG A 414 -8.06 -17.18 -16.52
N ALA A 415 -7.63 -15.95 -16.24
CA ALA A 415 -6.27 -15.63 -15.85
C ALA A 415 -5.86 -16.39 -14.58
N ILE A 416 -6.69 -16.35 -13.54
CA ILE A 416 -6.43 -17.05 -12.28
C ILE A 416 -6.31 -18.56 -12.50
N ASP A 417 -7.16 -19.16 -13.35
CA ASP A 417 -7.04 -20.60 -13.69
C ASP A 417 -5.65 -20.92 -14.28
N ARG A 418 -5.22 -20.14 -15.30
CA ARG A 418 -3.90 -20.32 -15.94
C ARG A 418 -2.73 -20.11 -14.97
N LEU A 419 -2.81 -19.09 -14.11
CA LEU A 419 -1.76 -18.77 -13.15
C LEU A 419 -1.62 -19.85 -12.06
N LYS A 420 -2.75 -20.41 -11.60
CA LYS A 420 -2.74 -21.56 -10.67
C LYS A 420 -2.09 -22.79 -11.30
N GLU A 421 -2.35 -23.08 -12.57
CA GLU A 421 -1.70 -24.17 -13.29
C GLU A 421 -0.19 -23.96 -13.45
N LYS A 422 0.22 -22.75 -13.85
CA LYS A 422 1.64 -22.37 -13.96
C LYS A 422 2.37 -22.52 -12.63
N ASN A 423 1.80 -22.06 -11.53
CA ASN A 423 2.41 -22.17 -10.20
C ASN A 423 2.51 -23.61 -9.69
N LYS A 424 1.56 -24.49 -10.05
CA LYS A 424 1.64 -25.93 -9.75
C LYS A 424 2.73 -26.65 -10.54
N ALA A 425 3.06 -26.16 -11.74
CA ALA A 425 4.12 -26.76 -12.57
C ALA A 425 5.54 -26.35 -12.13
N ILE A 426 5.67 -25.33 -11.27
CA ILE A 426 6.94 -24.78 -10.77
C ILE A 426 7.30 -25.32 -9.37
N LYS A 427 6.32 -25.87 -8.63
CA LYS A 427 6.51 -26.60 -7.36
C LYS A 427 6.56 -28.09 -7.63
#